data_AF-A0A6N7G5P6-F1
#
_entry.id   AF-A0A6N7G5P6-F1
#
_cell.length_a   1.000
_cell.length_b   1.000
_cell.length_c   1.000
_cell.angle_alpha   90.00
_cell.angle_beta   90.00
_cell.angle_gamma   90.00
#
_symmetry.space_group_name_H-M   'P 1'
#
loop_
_entity.id
_entity.type
_entity.pdbx_description
1 polymer ?
#
loop_
_entity_poly.entity_id
_entity_poly.type
_entity_poly.pdbx_seq_one_letter_code
_entity_poly.pdbx_strand_id
1 'polypeptide(L)' 'MAEVDVLAEARDAYHRRDWDTALRGFAAARDQGELPPDDVLAQSAAAWWLGRVEEALAAGEEAYRRYLHGQRPRQARW' A
#
# COMPACT_ATOMS: atom_id res chain seq x y z
N MET A 1 14.28 -13.64 7.17
CA MET A 1 14.98 -12.58 6.42
C MET A 1 14.33 -12.24 5.07
N ALA A 2 13.26 -12.94 4.63
CA ALA A 2 12.64 -12.72 3.31
C ALA A 2 11.50 -11.67 3.28
N GLU A 3 10.87 -11.37 4.43
CA GLU A 3 9.68 -10.50 4.50
C GLU A 3 10.00 -9.00 4.36
N VAL A 4 11.11 -8.57 4.95
CA VAL A 4 11.62 -7.19 4.80
C VAL A 4 12.07 -6.92 3.37
N ASP A 5 12.50 -7.96 2.66
CA ASP A 5 13.02 -7.86 1.30
C ASP A 5 11.90 -7.54 0.30
N VAL A 6 10.80 -8.32 0.33
CA VAL A 6 9.64 -8.11 -0.56
C VAL A 6 8.98 -6.75 -0.32
N LEU A 7 8.82 -6.34 0.94
CA LEU A 7 8.22 -5.04 1.25
C LEU A 7 9.14 -3.87 0.87
N ALA A 8 10.46 -4.01 1.04
CA ALA A 8 11.42 -3.00 0.60
C ALA A 8 11.43 -2.86 -0.93
N GLU A 9 11.42 -3.97 -1.66
CA GLU A 9 11.33 -3.97 -3.12
C GLU A 9 10.04 -3.32 -3.63
N ALA A 10 8.90 -3.59 -2.98
CA ALA A 10 7.61 -2.97 -3.31
C ALA A 10 7.63 -1.45 -3.13
N ARG A 11 8.22 -0.97 -2.03
CA ARG A 11 8.39 0.47 -1.75
C ARG A 11 9.31 1.13 -2.76
N ASP A 12 10.42 0.49 -3.11
CA ASP A 12 11.36 0.98 -4.11
C ASP A 12 10.72 1.05 -5.50
N ALA A 13 9.94 0.03 -5.89
CA ALA A 13 9.17 0.03 -7.12
C ALA A 13 8.14 1.17 -7.13
N TYR A 14 7.44 1.39 -6.01
CA TYR A 14 6.49 2.49 -5.86
C TYR A 14 7.17 3.86 -6.03
N HIS A 15 8.34 4.07 -5.41
CA HIS A 15 9.12 5.30 -5.57
C HIS A 15 9.57 5.55 -7.01
N ARG A 16 9.87 4.49 -7.77
CA ARG A 16 10.20 4.56 -9.19
C ARG A 16 8.99 4.64 -10.12
N ARG A 17 7.76 4.65 -9.59
CA ARG A 17 6.50 4.61 -10.35
C ARG A 17 6.32 3.35 -11.18
N ASP A 18 7.00 2.26 -10.81
CA ASP A 18 6.76 0.93 -11.37
C ASP A 18 5.54 0.32 -10.69
N TRP A 19 4.36 0.75 -11.14
CA TRP A 19 3.09 0.44 -10.47
C TRP A 19 2.76 -1.04 -10.47
N ASP A 20 3.11 -1.77 -11.52
CA ASP A 20 2.84 -3.21 -11.62
C ASP A 20 3.69 -3.98 -10.61
N THR A 21 4.99 -3.70 -10.55
CA THR A 21 5.89 -4.32 -9.58
C THR A 21 5.52 -3.92 -8.14
N ALA A 22 5.20 -2.65 -7.90
CA ALA A 22 4.76 -2.18 -6.59
C ALA A 22 3.49 -2.90 -6.12
N LEU A 23 2.46 -2.98 -6.99
CA LEU A 23 1.20 -3.62 -6.64
C LEU A 23 1.37 -5.12 -6.34
N ARG A 24 2.15 -5.83 -7.18
CA ARG A 24 2.48 -7.25 -6.92
C ARG A 24 3.27 -7.42 -5.63
N GLY A 25 4.24 -6.55 -5.36
CA GLY A 25 5.06 -6.59 -4.16
C GLY A 25 4.24 -6.34 -2.89
N PHE A 26 3.38 -5.33 -2.88
CA PHE A 26 2.48 -5.07 -1.74
C PHE A 26 1.48 -6.21 -1.52
N ALA A 27 0.91 -6.78 -2.58
CA ALA A 27 0.04 -7.96 -2.45
C ALA A 27 0.79 -9.16 -1.85
N ALA A 28 2.01 -9.45 -2.33
CA ALA A 28 2.83 -10.53 -1.79
C ALA A 28 3.23 -10.28 -0.33
N ALA A 29 3.51 -9.04 0.05
CA ALA A 29 3.80 -8.68 1.44
C ALA A 29 2.55 -8.85 2.35
N ARG A 30 1.34 -8.60 1.83
CA ARG A 30 0.09 -8.86 2.57
C ARG A 30 -0.16 -10.34 2.84
N ASP A 31 0.23 -11.22 1.92
CA ASP A 31 0.12 -12.66 2.12
C ASP A 31 1.05 -13.16 3.24
N GLN A 32 2.08 -12.38 3.59
CA GLN A 32 3.05 -12.71 4.65
C GLN A 32 2.70 -12.07 6.00
N GLY A 33 1.96 -10.97 6.01
CA GLY A 33 1.66 -10.25 7.24
C GLY A 33 0.83 -8.99 7.04
N GLU A 34 0.58 -8.30 8.16
CA GLU A 34 -0.20 -7.07 8.14
C GLU A 34 0.65 -5.89 7.64
N LEU A 35 0.14 -5.16 6.63
CA LEU A 35 0.80 -3.96 6.12
C LEU A 35 0.53 -2.72 6.99
N PRO A 36 1.56 -1.89 7.21
CA PRO A 36 1.39 -0.54 7.72
C PRO A 36 0.41 0.30 6.87
N PRO A 37 -0.33 1.26 7.47
CA PRO A 37 -1.30 2.07 6.73
C PRO A 37 -0.70 2.84 5.54
N ASP A 38 0.55 3.29 5.66
CA ASP A 38 1.28 3.98 4.59
C ASP A 38 1.50 3.05 3.37
N ASP A 39 1.83 1.78 3.61
CA ASP A 39 2.04 0.79 2.55
C ASP A 39 0.72 0.35 1.91
N VAL A 40 -0.37 0.26 2.70
CA VAL A 40 -1.72 0.02 2.17
C VAL A 40 -2.17 1.19 1.29
N LEU A 41 -1.85 2.43 1.67
CA LEU A 41 -2.13 3.61 0.84
C LEU A 41 -1.29 3.63 -0.45
N ALA A 42 -0.02 3.22 -0.38
CA ALA A 42 0.84 3.08 -1.56
C ALA A 42 0.31 1.98 -2.52
N GLN A 43 -0.19 0.87 -1.98
CA GLN A 43 -0.87 -0.17 -2.77
C GLN A 43 -2.11 0.39 -3.48
N SER A 44 -2.95 1.16 -2.78
CA SER A 44 -4.13 1.84 -3.36
C SER A 44 -3.73 2.75 -4.52
N ALA A 45 -2.69 3.57 -4.36
CA ALA A 45 -2.20 4.46 -5.40
C ALA A 45 -1.64 3.71 -6.62
N ALA A 46 -0.91 2.61 -6.41
CA ALA A 46 -0.42 1.76 -7.51
C ALA A 46 -1.59 1.14 -8.31
N ALA A 47 -2.62 0.61 -7.62
CA ALA A 47 -3.82 0.08 -8.25
C ALA A 47 -4.59 1.14 -9.05
N TRP A 48 -4.67 2.38 -8.54
CA TRP A 48 -5.29 3.50 -9.23
C TRP A 48 -4.60 3.79 -10.58
N TRP A 49 -3.26 3.90 -10.59
CA TRP A 49 -2.52 4.19 -11.82
C TRP A 49 -2.59 3.07 -12.86
N LEU A 50 -2.89 1.84 -12.45
CA LEU A 50 -3.13 0.71 -13.34
C LEU A 50 -4.59 0.58 -13.81
N GLY A 51 -5.48 1.48 -13.37
CA GLY A 51 -6.90 1.45 -13.71
C GLY A 51 -7.71 0.37 -12.96
N ARG A 52 -7.16 -0.21 -11.88
CA ARG A 52 -7.84 -1.19 -11.03
C ARG A 52 -8.65 -0.48 -9.95
N VAL A 53 -9.74 0.16 -10.37
CA VAL A 53 -10.48 1.14 -9.55
C VAL A 53 -11.04 0.53 -8.27
N GLU A 54 -11.65 -0.64 -8.33
CA GLU A 54 -12.25 -1.30 -7.17
C GLU A 54 -11.21 -1.69 -6.12
N GLU A 55 -10.05 -2.21 -6.58
CA GLU A 55 -8.93 -2.57 -5.71
C GLU A 55 -8.33 -1.32 -5.04
N ALA A 56 -8.20 -0.23 -5.80
CA ALA A 56 -7.70 1.04 -5.28
C ALA A 56 -8.62 1.60 -4.18
N LEU A 57 -9.94 1.59 -4.40
CA LEU A 57 -10.91 2.09 -3.42
C LEU A 57 -10.93 1.25 -2.14
N ALA A 58 -10.92 -0.08 -2.27
CA ALA A 58 -10.92 -0.98 -1.12
C ALA A 58 -9.66 -0.79 -0.24
N ALA A 59 -8.48 -0.71 -0.87
CA ALA A 59 -7.23 -0.46 -0.16
C ALA A 59 -7.20 0.94 0.47
N GLY A 60 -7.70 1.96 -0.22
CA GLY A 60 -7.76 3.33 0.30
C GLY A 60 -8.66 3.46 1.54
N GLU A 61 -9.83 2.82 1.51
CA GLU A 61 -10.74 2.79 2.66
C GLU A 61 -10.12 2.06 3.86
N GLU A 62 -9.43 0.95 3.61
CA GLU A 62 -8.71 0.22 4.64
C GLU A 62 -7.60 1.08 5.28
N ALA A 63 -6.76 1.73 4.46
CA ALA A 63 -5.72 2.63 4.96
C ALA A 63 -6.34 3.71 5.86
N TYR A 64 -7.43 4.33 5.41
CA TYR A 64 -8.15 5.34 6.16
C TYR A 64 -8.70 4.82 7.50
N ARG A 65 -9.37 3.65 7.51
CA ARG A 65 -9.83 3.01 8.75
C ARG A 65 -8.67 2.77 9.72
N ARG A 66 -7.52 2.29 9.23
CA ARG A 66 -6.33 2.05 10.06
C ARG A 66 -5.75 3.35 10.64
N TYR A 67 -5.72 4.45 9.88
CA TYR A 67 -5.29 5.75 10.40
C TYR A 67 -6.21 6.25 11.53
N LEU A 68 -7.52 6.03 11.41
CA LEU A 68 -8.50 6.39 12.45
C LEU A 68 -8.32 5.54 13.72
N HIS A 69 -8.09 4.24 13.59
CA HIS A 69 -7.90 3.33 14.72
C HIS A 69 -6.53 3.51 15.42
N GLY A 70 -5.48 3.95 14.69
CA GLY A 70 -4.11 4.06 15.19
C GLY A 70 -3.71 5.37 15.88
N GLN A 71 -4.60 6.36 16.04
CA GLN A 71 -4.32 7.69 16.62
C GLN A 71 -3.12 8.43 15.98
N ARG A 72 -3.07 8.58 14.64
CA ARG A 72 -2.27 9.63 13.98
C ARG A 72 -3.15 10.58 13.15
N PRO A 73 -3.96 11.46 13.77
CA PRO A 73 -4.87 12.37 13.07
C PRO A 73 -4.20 13.52 12.28
N ARG A 74 -2.87 13.58 12.20
CA ARG A 74 -2.13 14.71 11.57
C ARG A 74 -1.62 14.48 10.14
N GLN A 75 -1.78 13.28 9.58
CA GLN A 75 -1.37 12.98 8.19
C GLN A 75 -2.55 12.85 7.22
N ALA A 76 -3.79 13.01 7.69
CA ALA A 76 -4.96 13.16 6.82
C ALA A 76 -4.95 14.55 6.16
N ARG A 77 -4.11 14.71 5.13
CA ARG A 77 -4.22 15.83 4.20
C ARG A 77 -4.32 15.25 2.80
N TRP A 78 -5.53 15.34 2.26
CA TRP A 78 -5.82 15.16 0.84
C TRP A 78 -4.98 16.12 -0.01
#